data_AF-A0A1C5XM56-F1
#
_entry.id   AF-A0A1C5XM56-F1
#
_cell.length_a   1.000
_cell.length_b   1.000
_cell.length_c   1.000
_cell.angle_alpha   90.00
_cell.angle_beta   90.00
_cell.angle_gamma   90.00
#
_symmetry.space_group_name_H-M   'P 1'
#
loop_
_entity.id
_entity.type
_entity.pdbx_description
1 polymer ?
#
loop_
_entity_poly.entity_id
_entity_poly.type
_entity_poly.pdbx_seq_one_letter_code
_entity_poly.pdbx_strand_id
1 'polypeptide(L)' 'MSKKKKPDLKHLEPEEQLKYEIAEELGLLDKVLADGWKALSSKETGRIGGLMTKKKKELNKSR' A
#
# COMPACT_ATOMS: atom_id res chain seq x y z
N MET A 1 -26.78 2.22 7.80
CA MET A 1 -26.04 3.26 7.05
C MET A 1 -24.54 3.06 7.28
N SER A 2 -23.91 2.22 6.46
CA SER A 2 -22.49 1.88 6.58
C SER A 2 -21.63 3.06 6.14
N LYS A 3 -20.99 3.74 7.10
CA LYS A 3 -20.04 4.84 6.87
C LYS A 3 -18.83 4.30 6.08
N LYS A 4 -18.90 4.37 4.75
CA LYS A 4 -17.75 4.28 3.85
C LYS A 4 -16.88 5.52 4.08
N LYS A 5 -15.96 5.45 5.05
CA LYS A 5 -14.87 6.42 5.19
C LYS A 5 -14.01 6.30 3.92
N LYS A 6 -14.19 7.24 3.00
CA LYS A 6 -13.27 7.46 1.88
C LYS A 6 -11.93 7.85 2.49
N PRO A 7 -10.82 7.13 2.25
CA PRO A 7 -9.52 7.58 2.75
C PRO A 7 -9.18 8.93 2.12
N ASP A 8 -8.83 9.91 2.94
CA ASP A 8 -8.50 11.27 2.56
C ASP A 8 -7.25 11.34 1.66
N LEU A 9 -7.46 11.56 0.35
CA LEU A 9 -6.44 11.61 -0.70
C LEU A 9 -5.51 12.86 -0.68
N LYS A 10 -5.51 13.66 0.39
CA LYS A 10 -4.76 14.94 0.43
C LYS A 10 -3.36 14.83 1.05
N HIS A 11 -3.02 13.65 1.57
CA HIS A 11 -1.69 13.28 2.03
C HIS A 11 -1.22 12.13 1.14
N LEU A 12 -0.76 12.40 -0.09
CA LEU A 12 -0.02 11.37 -0.81
C LEU A 12 1.32 11.20 -0.08
N GLU A 13 1.29 10.32 0.91
CA GLU A 13 2.42 10.01 1.77
C GLU A 13 3.45 9.21 0.95
N PRO A 14 4.75 9.27 1.29
CA PRO A 14 5.79 8.40 0.69
C PRO A 14 5.42 6.91 0.70
N GLU A 15 4.55 6.57 1.64
CA GLU A 15 3.77 5.34 1.74
C GLU A 15 3.07 4.88 0.45
N GLU A 16 2.51 5.79 -0.34
CA GLU A 16 1.81 5.43 -1.58
C GLU A 16 2.79 5.06 -2.70
N GLN A 17 3.91 5.79 -2.85
CA GLN A 17 5.00 5.39 -3.75
C GLN A 17 5.58 4.03 -3.35
N LEU A 18 5.81 3.81 -2.05
CA LEU A 18 6.30 2.55 -1.51
C LEU A 18 5.37 1.38 -1.83
N LYS A 19 4.05 1.58 -1.75
CA LYS A 19 3.09 0.54 -2.15
C LYS A 19 3.29 0.13 -3.61
N TYR A 20 3.43 1.10 -4.53
CA TYR A 20 3.65 0.80 -5.95
C TYR A 20 5.01 0.14 -6.19
N GLU A 21 6.10 0.60 -5.55
CA GLU A 21 7.41 -0.07 -5.65
C GLU A 21 7.34 -1.52 -5.19
N ILE A 22 6.69 -1.79 -4.05
CA ILE A 22 6.55 -3.16 -3.55
C ILE A 22 5.63 -3.98 -4.46
N ALA A 23 4.58 -3.38 -5.03
CA ALA A 23 3.75 -4.06 -6.01
C ALA A 23 4.54 -4.41 -7.28
N GLU A 24 5.46 -3.54 -7.72
CA GLU A 24 6.37 -3.78 -8.83
C GLU A 24 7.34 -4.93 -8.52
N GLU A 25 8.01 -4.91 -7.36
CA GLU A 25 8.87 -6.02 -6.92
C GLU A 25 8.13 -7.35 -6.81
N LEU A 26 6.85 -7.32 -6.45
CA LEU A 26 6.02 -8.53 -6.35
C LEU A 26 5.41 -8.97 -7.70
N GLY A 27 5.60 -8.20 -8.79
CA GLY A 27 4.97 -8.46 -10.09
C GLY A 27 3.45 -8.25 -10.10
N LEU A 28 2.95 -7.47 -9.15
CA LEU A 28 1.53 -7.15 -8.97
C LEU A 28 1.18 -5.76 -9.48
N LEU A 29 2.17 -4.98 -9.91
CA LEU A 29 1.99 -3.61 -10.38
C LEU A 29 0.98 -3.52 -11.52
N ASP A 30 1.13 -4.34 -12.57
CA ASP A 30 0.20 -4.36 -13.70
C ASP A 30 -1.24 -4.60 -13.27
N LYS A 31 -1.45 -5.51 -12.31
CA LYS A 31 -2.78 -5.84 -11.77
C LYS A 31 -3.36 -4.70 -10.93
N VAL A 32 -2.52 -4.04 -10.13
CA VAL A 32 -2.91 -2.86 -9.35
C VAL A 32 -3.22 -1.68 -10.26
N LEU A 33 -2.46 -1.48 -11.34
CA LEU A 33 -2.69 -0.40 -12.31
C LEU A 33 -3.96 -0.66 -13.13
N ALA A 34 -4.19 -1.90 -13.56
CA ALA A 34 -5.35 -2.25 -14.38
C ALA A 34 -6.65 -2.35 -13.58
N ASP A 35 -6.62 -3.01 -12.43
CA ASP A 35 -7.82 -3.46 -11.71
C ASP A 35 -7.94 -2.80 -10.30
N GLY A 36 -6.85 -2.16 -9.85
CA GLY A 36 -6.78 -1.45 -8.58
C GLY A 36 -6.37 -2.34 -7.41
N TRP A 37 -6.08 -1.71 -6.27
CA TRP A 37 -5.78 -2.39 -5.01
C TRP A 37 -6.86 -3.37 -4.52
N LYS A 38 -8.10 -3.20 -4.98
CA LYS A 38 -9.24 -4.08 -4.68
C LYS A 38 -9.15 -5.46 -5.35
N ALA A 39 -8.35 -5.58 -6.42
CA ALA A 39 -8.19 -6.81 -7.18
C ALA A 39 -7.09 -7.73 -6.62
N LEU A 40 -6.29 -7.19 -5.70
CA LEU A 40 -5.33 -7.97 -4.94
C LEU A 40 -6.02 -8.79 -3.86
N SER A 41 -5.53 -10.01 -3.66
CA SER A 41 -5.93 -10.87 -2.56
C SER A 41 -5.42 -10.30 -1.23
N SER A 42 -6.13 -10.61 -0.13
CA SER A 42 -5.71 -10.25 1.24
C SER A 42 -4.27 -10.64 1.55
N LYS A 43 -3.74 -11.71 0.92
CA LYS A 43 -2.35 -12.15 1.08
C LYS A 43 -1.35 -11.24 0.36
N GLU A 44 -1.72 -10.71 -0.80
CA GLU A 44 -0.91 -9.82 -1.63
C GLU A 44 -0.88 -8.42 -1.03
N THR A 45 -2.06 -7.84 -0.80
CA THR A 45 -2.22 -6.51 -0.17
C THR A 45 -1.66 -6.51 1.25
N GLY A 46 -1.79 -7.63 1.99
CA GLY A 46 -1.23 -7.79 3.33
C GLY A 46 0.29 -7.83 3.36
N ARG A 47 0.94 -8.43 2.34
CA ARG A 47 2.40 -8.38 2.19
C ARG A 47 2.88 -6.95 1.91
N ILE A 48 2.21 -6.25 1.00
CA ILE A 48 2.53 -4.86 0.65
C ILE A 48 2.40 -3.94 1.87
N GLY A 49 1.27 -4.02 2.59
CA GLY A 49 1.04 -3.26 3.82
C GLY A 49 2.01 -3.61 4.96
N GLY A 50 2.41 -4.88 5.07
CA GLY A 50 3.39 -5.34 6.06
C GLY A 50 4.78 -4.75 5.81
N LEU A 51 5.27 -4.77 4.56
CA LEU A 51 6.56 -4.21 4.16
C LEU A 51 6.61 -2.70 4.35
N MET A 52 5.52 -2.02 3.99
CA MET A 52 5.32 -0.59 4.17
C MET A 52 5.35 -0.20 5.67
N THR A 53 4.64 -0.95 6.52
CA THR A 53 4.66 -0.76 7.99
C THR A 53 6.06 -0.99 8.56
N LYS A 54 6.79 -1.98 8.05
CA LYS A 54 8.15 -2.29 8.49
C LYS A 54 9.10 -1.13 8.19
N LYS A 55 9.09 -0.60 6.96
CA LYS A 55 9.87 0.60 6.57
C LYS A 55 9.51 1.83 7.41
N LYS A 56 8.21 2.08 7.67
CA LYS A 56 7.77 3.20 8.52
C LYS A 56 8.26 3.04 9.97
N LYS A 57 8.29 1.82 10.49
CA LYS A 57 8.84 1.53 11.82
C LYS A 57 10.35 1.72 11.88
N GLU A 58 11.08 1.36 10.84
CA GLU A 58 12.54 1.57 10.77
C GLU A 58 12.90 3.06 10.68
N LEU A 59 12.21 3.82 9.82
CA LEU A 59 12.35 5.28 9.72
C LEU A 59 12.12 5.99 11.07
N ASN A 60 11.17 5.51 11.87
CA ASN A 60 10.85 6.09 13.17
C ASN A 60 11.79 5.59 14.30
N LYS A 61 12.45 4.44 14.13
CA LYS A 61 13.41 3.88 15.09
C LYS A 61 14.81 4.51 14.96
N SER A 62 15.10 5.14 13.82
CA SER A 62 16.34 5.88 13.58
C SER A 62 16.27 7.36 14.02
N ARG A 63 15.25 7.76 14.79
CA ARG A 63 15.08 9.09 15.36
C ARG A 63 15.32 9.08 16.87
#